data_AF-A0A958ZFP0-F1
#
_entry.id   AF-A0A958ZFP0-F1
#
_cell.length_a   1.000
_cell.length_b   1.000
_cell.length_c   1.000
_cell.angle_alpha   90.00
_cell.angle_beta   90.00
_cell.angle_gamma   90.00
#
_symmetry.space_group_name_H-M   'P 1'
#
loop_
_entity.id
_entity.type
_entity.pdbx_description
1 polymer ?
#
loop_
_entity_poly.entity_id
_entity_poly.type
_entity_poly.pdbx_seq_one_letter_code
_entity_poly.pdbx_strand_id
1 'polypeptide(L)' 'MTFKSINDIKDFAYADYDLPESELLAMVAFDKFRIRYLSESTSEEDFERRYMELRIMANNMSYEEFLKEKYLKR' A
#
# COMPACT_ATOMS: atom_id res chain seq x y z
N MET A 1 -20.69 -5.93 -1.04
CA MET A 1 -19.31 -6.36 -1.34
C MET A 1 -18.39 -5.55 -0.45
N THR A 2 -17.72 -6.21 0.49
CA THR A 2 -16.64 -5.61 1.29
C THR A 2 -15.42 -5.47 0.38
N PHE A 3 -14.85 -4.27 0.25
CA PHE A 3 -13.58 -4.10 -0.45
C PHE A 3 -12.44 -4.63 0.44
N LYS A 4 -11.33 -5.05 -0.16
CA LYS A 4 -10.11 -5.44 0.57
C LYS A 4 -9.07 -4.34 0.47
N SER A 5 -8.55 -3.90 1.61
CA SER A 5 -7.43 -2.98 1.71
C SER A 5 -6.08 -3.73 1.69
N ILE A 6 -4.98 -2.97 1.60
CA ILE A 6 -3.63 -3.54 1.70
C ILE A 6 -3.40 -4.20 3.05
N ASN A 7 -3.94 -3.61 4.13
CA ASN A 7 -3.79 -4.19 5.47
C ASN A 7 -4.65 -5.44 5.65
N ASP A 8 -5.87 -5.49 5.07
CA ASP A 8 -6.67 -6.71 5.07
C ASP A 8 -5.89 -7.85 4.39
N ILE A 9 -5.30 -7.61 3.22
CA ILE A 9 -4.49 -8.60 2.50
C ILE A 9 -3.29 -9.06 3.34
N LYS A 10 -2.60 -8.14 4.03
CA LYS A 10 -1.48 -8.50 4.90
C LYS A 10 -1.93 -9.42 6.04
N ASP A 11 -3.04 -9.09 6.68
CA ASP A 11 -3.59 -9.91 7.77
C ASP A 11 -3.97 -11.32 7.28
N PHE A 12 -4.49 -11.45 6.05
CA PHE A 12 -4.74 -12.76 5.41
C PHE A 12 -3.45 -13.50 5.03
N ALA A 13 -2.41 -12.79 4.57
CA ALA A 13 -1.12 -13.39 4.23
C ALA A 13 -0.46 -14.07 5.44
N TYR A 14 -0.60 -13.49 6.63
CA TYR A 14 -0.09 -14.06 7.88
C TYR A 14 -0.81 -15.35 8.32
N ALA A 15 -1.93 -15.70 7.67
CA ALA A 15 -2.74 -16.88 7.98
C ALA A 15 -2.49 -18.06 7.01
N ASP A 16 -1.38 -18.07 6.26
CA ASP A 16 -0.95 -19.15 5.32
C ASP A 16 -1.94 -19.45 4.17
N TYR A 17 -2.75 -18.47 3.76
CA TYR A 17 -3.59 -18.59 2.57
C TYR A 17 -2.85 -18.14 1.30
N ASP A 18 -2.99 -18.88 0.21
CA ASP A 18 -2.52 -18.46 -1.11
C ASP A 18 -3.24 -17.16 -1.52
N LEU A 19 -2.46 -16.09 -1.66
CA LEU A 19 -2.97 -14.82 -2.16
C LEU A 19 -3.08 -14.82 -3.69
N PRO A 20 -4.16 -14.27 -4.27
CA PRO A 20 -4.23 -14.00 -5.70
C PRO A 20 -3.06 -13.14 -6.19
N GLU A 21 -2.60 -13.39 -7.41
CA GLU A 21 -1.48 -12.64 -8.02
C GLU A 21 -1.73 -11.12 -8.03
N SER A 22 -2.98 -10.68 -8.21
CA SER A 22 -3.36 -9.27 -8.16
C SER A 22 -3.18 -8.65 -6.77
N GLU A 23 -3.47 -9.39 -5.70
CA GLU A 23 -3.29 -8.94 -4.32
C GLU A 23 -1.80 -8.83 -3.98
N LEU A 24 -1.00 -9.84 -4.40
CA LEU A 24 0.47 -9.81 -4.29
C LEU A 24 1.07 -8.63 -5.05
N LEU A 25 0.63 -8.40 -6.29
CA LEU A 25 1.10 -7.29 -7.11
C LEU A 25 0.77 -5.93 -6.46
N ALA A 26 -0.44 -5.78 -5.91
CA ALA A 26 -0.82 -4.56 -5.20
C ALA A 26 0.01 -4.31 -3.94
N MET A 27 0.35 -5.36 -3.18
CA MET A 27 1.28 -5.24 -2.04
C MET A 27 2.65 -4.74 -2.49
N VAL A 28 3.21 -5.33 -3.56
CA VAL A 28 4.51 -4.91 -4.11
C VAL A 28 4.45 -3.47 -4.64
N ALA A 29 3.36 -3.09 -5.30
CA ALA A 29 3.14 -1.74 -5.81
C ALA A 29 3.06 -0.72 -4.67
N PHE A 30 2.28 -1.03 -3.63
CA PHE A 30 2.17 -0.18 -2.45
C PHE A 30 3.51 0.00 -1.73
N ASP A 31 4.27 -1.08 -1.56
CA ASP A 31 5.58 -1.02 -0.88
C ASP A 31 6.58 -0.16 -1.66
N LYS A 32 6.61 -0.26 -2.99
CA LYS A 32 7.43 0.61 -3.86
C LYS A 32 7.00 2.06 -3.76
N PHE A 33 5.70 2.32 -3.85
CA PHE A 33 5.15 3.67 -3.69
C PHE A 33 5.49 4.25 -2.33
N ARG A 34 5.35 3.48 -1.25
CA ARG A 34 5.66 3.88 0.12
C ARG A 34 7.12 4.33 0.24
N ILE A 35 8.06 3.54 -0.27
CA ILE A 35 9.49 3.86 -0.20
C ILE A 35 9.78 5.18 -0.94
N ARG A 36 9.29 5.31 -2.18
CA ARG A 36 9.45 6.54 -2.96
C ARG A 36 8.85 7.74 -2.24
N TYR A 37 7.58 7.62 -1.83
CA TYR A 37 6.84 8.71 -1.22
C TYR A 37 7.47 9.21 0.07
N LEU A 38 7.97 8.31 0.92
CA LEU A 38 8.70 8.68 2.13
C LEU A 38 10.08 9.24 1.84
N SER A 39 10.80 8.73 0.82
CA SER A 39 12.14 9.22 0.47
C SER A 39 12.15 10.66 -0.06
N GLU A 40 11.00 11.17 -0.50
CA GLU A 40 10.80 12.54 -0.95
C GLU A 40 10.55 13.52 0.22
N SER A 41 10.53 13.05 1.48
CA SER A 41 10.35 13.93 2.63
C SER A 41 11.52 14.90 2.80
N THR A 42 11.24 16.17 3.06
CA THR A 42 12.28 17.21 3.25
C THR A 42 12.56 17.54 4.71
N SER A 43 11.75 17.00 5.63
CA SER A 43 11.87 17.20 7.08
C SER A 43 11.22 16.04 7.82
N GLU A 44 11.46 15.96 9.13
CA GLU A 44 10.81 15.00 10.02
C GLU A 44 9.27 15.19 10.04
N GLU A 45 8.79 16.43 10.16
CA GLU A 45 7.36 16.74 10.13
C GLU A 45 6.70 16.32 8.80
N ASP A 46 7.38 16.53 7.66
CA ASP A 46 6.87 16.08 6.36
C ASP A 46 6.85 14.54 6.26
N PHE A 47 7.89 13.88 6.78
CA PHE A 47 7.93 12.41 6.86
C PHE A 47 6.75 11.87 7.68
N GLU A 48 6.49 12.44 8.86
CA GLU A 48 5.38 12.03 9.73
C GLU A 48 4.02 12.21 9.04
N ARG A 49 3.80 13.35 8.37
CA ARG A 49 2.60 13.61 7.58
C ARG A 49 2.42 12.56 6.48
N ARG A 50 3.46 12.32 5.68
CA ARG A 50 3.44 11.32 4.58
C ARG A 50 3.20 9.91 5.12
N TYR A 51 3.80 9.58 6.25
CA TYR A 51 3.60 8.29 6.92
C TYR A 51 2.15 8.10 7.39
N MET A 52 1.54 9.15 7.96
CA MET A 52 0.12 9.12 8.32
C MET A 52 -0.78 8.92 7.11
N GLU A 53 -0.52 9.62 6.00
CA GLU A 53 -1.26 9.44 4.75
C GLU A 53 -1.16 8.00 4.23
N LEU A 54 0.04 7.42 4.21
CA LEU A 54 0.23 6.02 3.81
C LEU A 54 -0.56 5.05 4.69
N ARG A 55 -0.64 5.29 6.01
CA ARG A 55 -1.47 4.46 6.90
C ARG A 55 -2.96 4.62 6.60
N ILE A 56 -3.43 5.82 6.30
CA ILE A 56 -4.83 6.05 5.91
C ILE A 56 -5.13 5.28 4.62
N MET A 57 -4.26 5.42 3.61
CA MET A 57 -4.40 4.73 2.33
C MET A 57 -4.42 3.21 2.50
N ALA A 58 -3.48 2.64 3.26
CA ALA A 58 -3.37 1.19 3.44
C ALA A 58 -4.57 0.54 4.13
N ASN A 59 -5.32 1.30 4.95
CA ASN A 59 -6.51 0.83 5.66
C ASN A 59 -7.82 1.13 4.95
N ASN A 60 -7.89 2.20 4.13
CA ASN A 60 -9.17 2.73 3.63
C ASN A 60 -9.33 2.68 2.12
N MET A 61 -8.27 2.37 1.37
CA MET A 61 -8.35 2.22 -0.09
C MET A 61 -8.44 0.75 -0.50
N SER A 62 -9.19 0.49 -1.56
CA SER A 62 -9.21 -0.82 -2.23
C SER A 62 -7.83 -1.15 -2.78
N TYR A 63 -7.39 -2.40 -2.68
CA TYR A 63 -6.07 -2.81 -3.17
C TYR A 63 -5.90 -2.56 -4.68
N GLU A 64 -6.99 -2.63 -5.44
CA GLU A 64 -7.04 -2.37 -6.88
C GLU A 64 -6.60 -0.95 -7.24
N GLU A 65 -6.73 0.01 -6.32
CA GLU A 65 -6.20 1.36 -6.53
C GLU A 65 -4.68 1.34 -6.76
N PHE A 66 -3.96 0.45 -6.07
CA PHE A 66 -2.51 0.31 -6.18
C PHE A 66 -2.06 -0.44 -7.43
N LEU A 67 -3.00 -1.01 -8.19
CA LEU A 67 -2.73 -1.58 -9.52
C LEU A 67 -2.70 -0.50 -10.62
N LYS A 68 -3.06 0.75 -10.30
CA LYS A 68 -2.99 1.86 -11.25
C LYS A 68 -1.55 2.26 -11.53
N GLU A 69 -1.30 2.70 -12.76
CA GLU A 69 0.05 3.03 -13.27
C GLU A 69 0.86 3.92 -12.33
N LYS A 70 0.24 4.94 -11.72
CA LYS A 70 0.92 5.88 -10.81
C LYS A 70 1.64 5.21 -9.62
N TYR A 71 1.17 4.06 -9.16
CA TYR A 71 1.79 3.30 -8.07
C TYR A 71 2.76 2.22 -8.56
N LEU A 72 2.64 1.81 -9.84
CA LEU A 72 3.54 0.84 -10.48
C LEU A 72 4.80 1.47 -11.09
N LYS A 73 4.83 2.80 -11.24
CA LYS A 73 6.02 3.53 -11.70
C LYS A 73 7.22 3.21 -10.81
N ARG A 74 8.37 2.95 -11.45
CA ARG A 74 9.67 2.76 -10.78
C ARG A 74 10.21 4.10 -10.31
#